data_AF-A0AAN7NKB9-F1
#
_entry.id   AF-A0AAN7NKB9-F1
#
_cell.length_a   1.000
_cell.length_b   1.000
_cell.length_c   1.000
_cell.angle_alpha   90.00
_cell.angle_beta   90.00
_cell.angle_gamma   90.00
#
_symmetry.space_group_name_H-M   'P 1'
#
loop_
_entity.id
_entity.type
_entity.pdbx_description
1 polymer ?
#
loop_
_entity_poly.entity_id
_entity_poly.type
_entity_poly.pdbx_seq_one_letter_code
_entity_poly.pdbx_strand_id
1 'polypeptide(L)'
;MFNKGKCKVLHLRRNNPMHQYRLWSNQLVRSSAEEDLGVLVDSKLTMSQQCTLTAKKVNSIQGCIRKNTDRRSREVILPLSSALVEATRLPAA
;
A
#
# COMPACT_ATOMS: atom_id res chain seq x y z
N MET A 1 -14.49 20.79 -18.76
CA MET A 1 -15.85 21.30 -18.47
C MET A 1 -16.36 20.60 -17.21
N PHE A 2 -16.30 21.26 -16.05
CA PHE A 2 -16.72 20.67 -14.77
C PHE A 2 -18.25 20.57 -14.73
N ASN A 3 -18.79 19.37 -14.54
CA ASN A 3 -20.23 19.15 -14.45
C ASN A 3 -20.76 19.66 -13.10
N LYS A 4 -21.37 20.85 -13.14
CA LYS A 4 -21.88 21.61 -11.99
C LYS A 4 -22.88 20.85 -11.11
N GLY A 5 -23.53 19.80 -11.64
CA GLY A 5 -24.46 18.96 -10.89
C GLY A 5 -23.82 17.80 -10.11
N LYS A 6 -22.56 17.44 -10.42
CA LYS A 6 -21.92 16.22 -9.90
C LYS A 6 -20.84 16.47 -8.83
N CYS A 7 -20.25 17.66 -8.77
CA CYS A 7 -19.19 17.97 -7.80
C CYS A 7 -19.73 18.77 -6.61
N LYS A 8 -20.19 18.06 -5.57
CA LYS A 8 -20.51 18.62 -4.23
C LYS A 8 -19.46 18.25 -3.17
N VAL A 9 -18.33 17.67 -3.55
CA VAL A 9 -17.31 17.19 -2.61
C VAL A 9 -16.31 18.31 -2.31
N LEU A 10 -16.12 18.58 -1.02
CA LEU A 10 -15.11 19.51 -0.52
C LEU A 10 -14.02 18.71 0.20
N HIS A 11 -12.80 18.74 -0.33
CA HIS A 11 -11.62 18.15 0.30
C HIS A 11 -11.15 19.08 1.43
N LEU A 12 -11.48 18.72 2.68
CA LEU A 12 -11.05 19.50 3.84
C LEU A 12 -9.92 18.79 4.58
N ARG A 13 -8.80 19.49 4.72
CA ARG A 13 -7.70 19.06 5.60
C ARG A 13 -8.21 18.89 7.03
N ARG A 14 -7.74 17.84 7.70
CA ARG A 14 -8.19 17.38 9.03
C ARG A 14 -8.25 18.44 10.14
N ASN A 15 -7.46 19.51 10.02
CA ASN A 15 -7.34 20.60 11.01
C ASN A 15 -8.18 21.85 10.70
N ASN A 16 -9.08 21.78 9.72
CA ASN A 16 -9.97 22.89 9.43
C ASN A 16 -11.14 22.90 10.44
N PRO A 17 -11.41 24.00 11.16
CA PRO A 17 -12.58 24.10 12.03
C PRO A 17 -13.86 23.76 11.26
N MET A 18 -14.83 23.13 11.94
CA MET A 18 -16.09 22.59 11.39
C MET A 18 -17.03 23.69 10.86
N HIS A 19 -16.62 24.38 9.80
CA HIS A 19 -17.43 25.40 9.15
C HIS A 19 -18.35 24.75 8.13
N GLN A 20 -19.60 25.21 8.08
CA GLN A 20 -20.55 24.78 7.05
C GLN A 20 -20.22 25.49 5.74
N TYR A 21 -19.62 24.77 4.79
CA TYR A 21 -19.30 25.33 3.48
C TYR A 21 -20.52 25.25 2.56
N ARG A 22 -21.01 26.42 2.13
CA ARG A 22 -22.09 26.55 1.14
C ARG A 22 -21.49 26.98 -0.20
N LEU A 23 -21.81 26.24 -1.27
CA LEU A 23 -21.52 26.70 -2.62
C LEU A 23 -22.82 27.07 -3.32
N TRP A 24 -22.98 28.37 -3.56
CA TRP A 24 -24.01 29.03 -4.36
C TRP A 24 -25.47 28.88 -3.88
N SER A 25 -25.81 27.80 -3.15
CA SER A 25 -27.07 27.50 -2.43
C SER A 25 -27.06 26.08 -1.83
N ASN A 26 -26.13 25.21 -2.26
CA ASN A 26 -26.06 23.82 -1.83
C ASN A 26 -25.11 23.66 -0.64
N GLN A 27 -25.55 22.94 0.41
CA GLN A 27 -24.66 22.46 1.46
C GLN A 27 -23.78 21.35 0.90
N LEU A 28 -22.46 21.52 0.99
CA LEU A 28 -21.51 20.50 0.57
C LEU A 28 -21.47 19.39 1.64
N VAL A 29 -21.72 18.15 1.23
CA VAL A 29 -21.61 17.00 2.12
C VAL A 29 -20.13 16.63 2.20
N ARG A 30 -19.60 16.54 3.42
CA ARG A 30 -18.23 16.09 3.65
C ARG A 30 -18.14 14.59 3.32
N SER A 31 -17.25 14.20 2.41
CA SER A 31 -16.85 12.79 2.27
C SER A 31 -15.79 12.49 3.33
N SER A 32 -15.99 11.45 4.13
CA SER A 32 -15.02 10.99 5.13
C SER A 32 -14.03 9.97 4.57
N ALA A 33 -14.32 9.39 3.40
CA ALA A 33 -13.47 8.43 2.73
C ALA A 33 -12.89 9.09 1.47
N GLU A 34 -11.58 9.29 1.44
CA GLU A 34 -10.84 9.50 0.20
C GLU A 34 -10.44 8.11 -0.28
N GLU A 35 -11.23 7.56 -1.22
CA GLU A 35 -10.81 6.40 -2.00
C GLU A 35 -9.95 6.92 -3.15
N ASP A 36 -8.67 7.16 -2.87
CA ASP A 36 -7.68 7.30 -3.93
C ASP A 36 -6.79 6.05 -3.94
N LEU A 37 -6.63 5.47 -5.13
CA LEU A 37 -5.79 4.30 -5.42
C LEU A 37 -6.07 3.00 -4.62
N GLY A 38 -7.30 2.81 -4.13
CA GLY A 38 -7.69 1.60 -3.37
C GLY A 38 -7.20 1.58 -1.92
N VAL A 39 -6.73 2.72 -1.41
CA VAL A 39 -6.37 2.89 -0.01
C VAL A 39 -7.54 3.51 0.73
N LEU A 40 -8.29 2.68 1.47
CA LEU A 40 -9.33 3.18 2.37
C LEU A 40 -8.69 3.94 3.54
N VAL A 41 -8.80 5.26 3.53
CA VAL A 41 -8.36 6.11 4.65
C VAL A 41 -9.42 6.08 5.74
N ASP A 42 -9.04 5.67 6.96
CA ASP A 42 -9.99 5.65 8.08
C ASP A 42 -10.08 7.06 8.67
N SER A 43 -11.22 7.72 8.45
CA SER A 43 -11.53 9.03 9.03
C SER A 43 -11.39 9.10 10.55
N LYS A 44 -11.46 7.96 11.25
CA LYS A 44 -11.32 7.86 12.71
C LYS A 44 -9.85 7.80 13.16
N LEU A 45 -8.91 7.40 12.31
CA LEU A 45 -7.48 7.22 12.69
C LEU A 45 -6.63 8.41 12.27
N THR A 46 -5.87 9.01 13.19
CA THR A 46 -4.93 10.10 12.86
C THR A 46 -3.97 9.66 11.74
N MET A 47 -3.46 10.60 10.94
CA MET A 47 -2.52 10.28 9.85
C MET A 47 -1.30 9.52 10.37
N SER A 48 -0.79 9.87 11.56
CA SER A 48 0.32 9.16 12.21
C SER A 48 -0.04 7.70 12.54
N GLN A 49 -1.24 7.45 13.06
CA GLN A 49 -1.73 6.09 13.34
C GLN A 49 -1.89 5.28 12.05
N GLN A 50 -2.43 5.90 10.99
CA GLN A 50 -2.56 5.27 9.68
C GLN A 50 -1.19 4.87 9.12
N CYS A 51 -0.22 5.78 9.14
CA CYS A 51 1.16 5.51 8.73
C CYS A 51 1.78 4.36 9.54
N THR A 52 1.58 4.36 10.85
CA THR A 52 2.11 3.32 11.75
C THR A 52 1.53 1.94 11.42
N LEU A 53 0.22 1.85 11.19
CA LEU A 53 -0.43 0.58 10.85
C LEU A 53 0.03 0.06 9.48
N THR A 54 0.08 0.94 8.47
CA THR A 54 0.55 0.60 7.13
C THR A 54 2.01 0.15 7.17
N ALA A 55 2.88 0.87 7.88
CA ALA A 55 4.28 0.49 8.05
C ALA A 55 4.43 -0.88 8.72
N LYS A 56 3.67 -1.16 9.78
CA LYS A 56 3.65 -2.49 10.43
C LYS A 56 3.25 -3.60 9.46
N LYS A 57 2.21 -3.39 8.65
CA LYS A 57 1.75 -4.36 7.65
C LYS A 57 2.81 -4.62 6.58
N VAL A 58 3.41 -3.56 6.03
CA VAL A 58 4.48 -3.66 5.04
C VAL A 58 5.70 -4.40 5.61
N ASN A 59 6.13 -4.06 6.83
CA ASN A 59 7.25 -4.72 7.49
C ASN A 59 7.02 -6.22 7.71
N SER A 60 5.79 -6.61 8.06
CA SER A 60 5.40 -8.02 8.20
C SER A 60 5.52 -8.78 6.87
N ILE A 61 4.98 -8.21 5.79
CA ILE A 61 5.05 -8.80 4.44
C ILE A 61 6.50 -8.90 3.97
N GLN A 62 7.27 -7.82 4.11
CA GLN A 62 8.68 -7.80 3.73
C GLN A 62 9.49 -8.86 4.49
N GLY A 63 9.20 -9.05 5.78
CA GLY A 63 9.80 -10.12 6.58
C GLY A 63 9.45 -11.52 6.08
N CYS A 64 8.19 -11.75 5.69
CA CYS A 64 7.74 -13.03 5.13
C CYS A 64 8.42 -13.35 3.79
N ILE A 65 8.49 -12.37 2.88
CA ILE A 65 9.16 -12.51 1.58
C ILE A 65 10.62 -12.87 1.78
N ARG A 66 11.35 -12.13 2.64
CA ARG A 66 12.77 -12.41 2.90
C ARG A 66 12.99 -13.85 3.38
N LYS A 67 12.20 -14.31 4.36
CA LYS A 67 12.29 -15.69 4.86
C LYS A 67 12.02 -16.72 3.77
N ASN A 68 11.03 -16.49 2.91
CA ASN A 68 10.73 -17.40 1.81
C ASN A 68 11.89 -17.46 0.80
N THR A 69 12.43 -16.31 0.42
CA THR A 69 13.58 -16.20 -0.48
C THR A 69 14.82 -16.88 0.10
N ASP A 70 15.14 -16.65 1.37
CA ASP A 70 16.27 -17.29 2.05
C ASP A 70 16.11 -18.81 2.09
N ARG A 71 14.89 -19.29 2.36
CA ARG A 71 14.57 -20.72 2.38
C ARG A 71 14.73 -21.35 0.99
N ARG A 72 14.14 -20.75 -0.04
CA ARG A 72 14.26 -21.22 -1.42
C ARG A 72 15.72 -21.19 -1.91
N SER A 73 16.47 -20.19 -1.50
CA SER A 73 17.90 -20.11 -1.80
C SER A 73 18.65 -21.34 -1.25
N ARG A 74 18.43 -21.67 0.02
CA ARG A 74 19.08 -22.82 0.68
C ARG A 74 18.59 -24.17 0.20
N GLU A 75 17.28 -24.32 -0.02
CA GLU A 75 16.66 -25.61 -0.35
C GLU A 75 16.75 -25.94 -1.85
N VAL A 76 16.77 -24.94 -2.74
CA VAL A 76 16.65 -25.16 -4.19
C VAL A 76 17.82 -24.57 -4.95
N ILE A 77 18.12 -23.28 -4.76
CA ILE A 77 19.08 -22.57 -5.60
C ILE A 77 20.51 -23.04 -5.35
N LEU A 78 20.93 -23.12 -4.08
CA LEU A 78 22.28 -23.55 -3.73
C LEU A 78 22.54 -25.01 -4.14
N PRO A 79 21.67 -25.99 -3.83
CA PRO A 79 21.88 -27.37 -4.30
C PRO A 79 21.92 -27.49 -5.82
N LEU A 80 21.03 -26.80 -6.53
CA LEU A 80 21.02 -26.82 -8.00
C LEU A 80 22.31 -26.24 -8.59
N SER A 81 22.77 -25.10 -8.07
CA SER A 81 24.00 -24.45 -8.53
C SER A 81 25.21 -25.37 -8.31
N SER A 82 25.30 -26.00 -7.14
CA SER A 82 26.35 -26.99 -6.85
C SER A 82 26.28 -28.17 -7.81
N ALA A 83 25.10 -28.76 -8.04
CA ALA A 83 24.93 -29.90 -8.93
C ALA A 83 25.32 -29.59 -10.38
N LEU A 84 24.97 -28.39 -10.88
CA LEU A 84 25.37 -27.95 -12.21
C LEU A 84 26.87 -27.80 -12.34
N VAL A 85 27.50 -27.18 -11.34
CA VAL A 85 28.95 -27.01 -11.32
C VAL A 85 29.66 -28.38 -11.31
N GLU A 86 29.19 -29.33 -10.50
CA GLU A 86 29.74 -30.70 -10.49
C GLU A 86 29.50 -31.44 -11.82
N ALA A 87 28.31 -31.31 -12.42
CA ALA A 87 28.01 -31.92 -13.72
C ALA A 87 28.91 -31.41 -14.84
N THR A 88 29.30 -30.13 -14.79
CA THR A 88 30.23 -29.54 -15.77
C THR A 88 31.70 -29.88 -15.53
N ARG A 89 32.04 -30.47 -14.37
CA ARG A 89 33.40 -30.91 -14.03
C ARG A 89 33.67 -32.37 -14.39
N LEU A 90 32.65 -33.14 -14.76
CA LEU A 90 32.83 -34.50 -15.24
C LEU A 90 33.40 -34.48 -16.67
N PRO A 91 34.51 -35.18 -16.94
CA PRO A 91 35.09 -35.22 -18.28
C PRO A 91 34.12 -35.94 -19.23
N ALA A 92 33.88 -35.33 -20.41
CA ALA A 92 33.21 -36.00 -21.51
C ALA A 92 34.03 -37.26 -21.88
N ALA A 93 33.41 -38.42 -21.76
CA ALA A 93 33.97 -39.70 -22.18
C ALA A 93 34.10 -39.76 -23.71
#